data_AF-A0A971ZX91-F1
#
_entry.id   AF-A0A971ZX91-F1
#
_cell.length_a   1.000
_cell.length_b   1.000
_cell.length_c   1.000
_cell.angle_alpha   90.00
_cell.angle_beta   90.00
_cell.angle_gamma   90.00
#
_symmetry.space_group_name_H-M   'P 1'
#
loop_
_entity.id
_entity.type
_entity.pdbx_description
1 polymer ?
#
loop_
_entity_poly.entity_id
_entity_poly.type
_entity_poly.pdbx_seq_one_letter_code
_entity_poly.pdbx_strand_id
1 'polypeptide(L)' 'MALIVDIAEAVVAELNAGEFSQAFSAQRLYRPQFDLAEMKDLHVTVVPKGVATSIASRSGVQCDVSVDVAVQKKL' A
#
# COMPACT_ATOMS: atom_id res chain seq x y z
N MET A 1 6.69 -11.57 -12.79
CA MET A 1 6.84 -10.22 -12.23
C MET A 1 5.47 -9.58 -12.19
N ALA A 2 4.98 -9.18 -11.02
CA ALA A 2 3.68 -8.53 -10.88
C ALA A 2 3.92 -7.08 -10.47
N LEU A 3 3.90 -6.17 -11.45
CA LEU A 3 4.29 -4.75 -11.30
C LEU A 3 3.59 -4.06 -10.10
N ILE A 4 2.35 -4.45 -9.81
CA ILE A 4 1.59 -3.97 -8.64
C ILE A 4 2.13 -4.46 -7.29
N VAL A 5 2.64 -5.69 -7.23
CA VAL A 5 3.25 -6.23 -6.00
C VAL A 5 4.59 -5.55 -5.76
N ASP A 6 5.38 -5.36 -6.82
CA ASP A 6 6.69 -4.71 -6.74
C ASP A 6 6.55 -3.25 -6.24
N ILE A 7 5.57 -2.51 -6.77
CA ILE A 7 5.26 -1.16 -6.29
C ILE A 7 4.76 -1.18 -4.84
N ALA A 8 3.87 -2.11 -4.46
CA ALA A 8 3.37 -2.17 -3.10
C ALA A 8 4.47 -2.51 -2.07
N GLU A 9 5.41 -3.41 -2.40
CA GLU A 9 6.57 -3.71 -1.57
C GLU A 9 7.52 -2.51 -1.47
N ALA A 10 7.76 -1.78 -2.56
CA ALA A 10 8.57 -0.55 -2.54
C ALA A 10 7.96 0.52 -1.61
N VAL A 11 6.63 0.70 -1.67
CA VAL A 11 5.92 1.62 -0.76
C VAL A 11 6.05 1.18 0.70
N VAL A 12 5.94 -0.12 0.99
CA VAL A 12 6.16 -0.65 2.35
C VAL A 12 7.60 -0.40 2.82
N ALA A 13 8.59 -0.59 1.95
CA ALA A 13 9.98 -0.36 2.29
C ALA A 13 10.26 1.11 2.60
N GLU A 14 9.76 2.04 1.78
CA GLU A 14 9.88 3.48 2.02
C GLU A 14 9.16 3.91 3.30
N LEU A 15 7.95 3.41 3.55
CA LEU A 15 7.19 3.72 4.76
C LEU A 15 7.86 3.21 6.04
N ASN A 16 8.57 2.07 5.99
CA ASN A 16 9.29 1.58 7.16
C ASN A 16 10.68 2.24 7.31
N ALA A 17 11.25 2.79 6.24
CA ALA A 17 12.53 3.50 6.27
C ALA A 17 12.39 4.99 6.61
N GLY A 18 11.19 5.57 6.45
CA GLY A 18 10.90 6.96 6.77
C GLY A 18 10.84 7.21 8.28
N GLU A 19 11.26 8.40 8.69
CA GLU A 19 11.08 8.87 10.06
C GLU A 19 9.73 9.58 10.21
N PHE A 20 8.87 9.05 11.07
CA PHE A 20 7.55 9.60 11.35
C PHE A 20 7.39 9.95 12.83
N SER A 21 6.51 10.90 13.14
CA SER A 21 6.23 11.32 14.51
C SER A 21 5.62 10.23 15.40
N GLN A 22 5.09 9.15 14.81
CA GLN A 22 4.59 7.97 15.50
C GLN A 22 5.30 6.74 14.95
N ALA A 23 5.77 5.86 15.83
CA ALA A 23 6.32 4.58 15.43
C ALA A 23 5.19 3.67 14.94
N PHE A 24 5.35 3.12 13.74
CA PHE A 24 4.48 2.09 13.17
C PHE A 24 5.30 1.15 12.30
N SER A 25 4.73 -0.03 12.02
CA SER A 25 5.24 -0.94 10.99
C SER A 25 4.22 -1.01 9.88
N ALA A 26 4.63 -0.62 8.68
CA ALA A 26 3.80 -0.77 7.49
C ALA A 26 3.90 -2.22 6.97
N GLN A 27 2.77 -2.84 6.66
CA GLN A 27 2.72 -4.19 6.09
C GLN A 27 1.83 -4.24 4.86
N ARG A 28 2.21 -5.07 3.88
CA ARG A 28 1.38 -5.30 2.69
C ARG A 28 0.31 -6.34 3.00
N LEU A 29 -0.95 -5.95 2.90
CA LEU A 29 -2.10 -6.83 3.12
C LEU A 29 -3.08 -6.68 1.96
N TYR A 30 -3.63 -7.79 1.48
CA TYR A 30 -4.62 -7.76 0.40
C TYR A 30 -6.03 -7.47 0.91
N ARG A 31 -6.29 -7.76 2.19
CA ARG A 31 -7.56 -7.49 2.86
C ARG A 31 -7.26 -7.18 4.33
N PRO A 32 -7.06 -5.91 4.70
CA PRO A 32 -6.88 -5.53 6.09
C PRO A 32 -8.20 -5.71 6.84
N GLN A 33 -8.27 -6.75 7.66
CA GLN A 33 -9.32 -6.93 8.67
C GLN A 33 -8.61 -7.01 10.01
N PHE A 34 -8.75 -5.95 10.81
CA PHE A 34 -8.23 -5.89 12.16
C PHE A 34 -9.41 -5.89 13.12
N ASP A 35 -9.28 -6.64 14.22
CA ASP A 35 -10.29 -6.64 15.27
C ASP A 35 -10.20 -5.36 16.11
N LEU A 36 -11.31 -4.93 16.69
CA LEU A 36 -11.40 -3.74 17.55
C LEU A 36 -10.45 -3.81 18.76
N ALA A 37 -10.09 -5.01 19.20
CA ALA A 37 -9.10 -5.24 20.24
C ALA A 37 -7.68 -4.81 19.82
N GLU A 38 -7.35 -4.96 18.53
CA GLU A 38 -6.04 -4.68 17.94
C GLU A 38 -5.89 -3.20 17.54
N MET A 39 -7.01 -2.48 17.32
CA MET A 39 -7.00 -1.05 16.93
C MET A 39 -6.50 -0.07 18.01
N LYS A 40 -5.99 -0.55 19.15
CA LYS A 40 -5.29 0.31 20.14
C LYS A 40 -3.96 0.81 19.60
N ASP A 41 -3.29 0.00 18.79
CA ASP A 41 -2.03 0.31 18.15
C ASP A 41 -2.25 0.87 16.73
N LEU A 42 -1.32 1.71 16.26
CA LEU A 42 -1.37 2.31 14.93
C LEU A 42 -1.03 1.25 13.87
N HIS A 43 -2.02 0.84 13.10
CA HIS A 43 -1.85 -0.12 12.00
C HIS A 43 -1.78 0.61 10.67
N VAL A 44 -0.64 0.47 9.97
CA VAL A 44 -0.45 1.00 8.62
C VAL A 44 -0.39 -0.16 7.65
N THR A 45 -1.29 -0.19 6.68
CA THR A 45 -1.38 -1.27 5.71
C THR A 45 -1.38 -0.75 4.29
N VAL A 46 -0.64 -1.44 3.43
CA VAL A 46 -0.54 -1.13 2.01
C VAL A 46 -1.33 -2.19 1.24
N VAL A 47 -2.37 -1.75 0.54
CA VAL A 47 -3.30 -2.61 -0.19
C VAL A 47 -3.17 -2.36 -1.69
N PRO A 48 -2.68 -3.33 -2.48
CA PRO A 48 -2.65 -3.19 -3.93
C PRO A 48 -4.06 -3.37 -4.49
N LYS A 49 -4.58 -2.34 -5.18
CA LYS A 49 -5.97 -2.29 -5.65
C LYS A 49 -6.15 -2.82 -7.06
N GLY A 50 -5.28 -2.42 -7.98
CA GLY A 50 -5.36 -2.85 -9.36
C GLY A 50 -4.38 -2.14 -10.29
N VAL A 51 -4.24 -2.70 -11.49
CA VAL A 51 -3.48 -2.11 -12.60
C VAL A 51 -4.46 -1.86 -13.74
N ALA A 52 -4.54 -0.63 -14.21
CA ALA A 52 -5.24 -0.28 -15.44
C ALA A 52 -4.20 -0.08 -16.55
N THR A 53 -4.45 -0.68 -17.72
CA THR A 53 -3.55 -0.59 -18.85
C THR A 53 -4.27 0.09 -20.00
N SER A 54 -3.72 1.20 -20.50
CA SER A 54 -4.28 1.98 -21.59
C SER A 54 -3.27 2.17 -22.72
N ILE A 55 -3.74 2.21 -23.96
CA ILE A 55 -2.86 2.47 -25.12
C ILE A 55 -2.58 3.98 -25.15
N ALA A 56 -1.34 4.37 -24.84
CA ALA A 56 -0.93 5.77 -24.81
C ALA A 56 -0.45 6.27 -26.17
N SER A 57 0.17 5.40 -26.98
CA SER A 57 0.62 5.72 -28.34
C SER A 57 0.76 4.45 -29.20
N ARG A 58 1.10 4.59 -30.50
CA ARG A 58 1.35 3.44 -31.39
C ARG A 58 2.48 2.51 -30.93
N SER A 59 3.39 3.00 -30.09
CA SER A 59 4.53 2.25 -29.56
C SER A 59 4.54 2.15 -28.03
N GLY A 60 3.56 2.76 -27.34
CA GLY A 60 3.57 2.94 -25.90
C GLY A 60 2.28 2.50 -25.24
N VAL A 61 2.43 1.81 -24.11
CA VAL A 61 1.35 1.39 -23.23
C VAL A 61 1.56 2.09 -21.88
N GLN A 62 0.51 2.70 -21.37
CA GLN A 62 0.48 3.28 -20.03
C GLN A 62 -0.09 2.27 -19.05
N CYS A 63 0.60 2.09 -17.92
CA CYS A 63 0.19 1.22 -16.83
C CYS A 63 -0.03 2.08 -15.59
N ASP A 64 -1.30 2.30 -15.24
CA ASP A 64 -1.68 3.02 -14.04
C ASP A 64 -1.83 2.02 -12.90
N VAL A 65 -1.00 2.14 -11.86
CA VAL A 65 -1.05 1.27 -10.68
C VAL A 65 -1.69 2.03 -9.53
N SER A 66 -2.76 1.44 -8.99
CA SER A 66 -3.46 1.97 -7.82
C SER A 66 -3.07 1.20 -6.56
N VAL A 67 -2.55 1.91 -5.56
CA VAL A 67 -2.18 1.38 -4.25
C VAL A 67 -2.85 2.25 -3.18
N ASP A 68 -3.60 1.61 -2.29
CA ASP A 68 -4.26 2.27 -1.17
C ASP A 68 -3.41 2.07 0.10
N VAL A 69 -3.22 3.13 0.90
CA VAL A 69 -2.54 3.05 2.21
C VAL A 69 -3.57 3.34 3.29
N ALA A 70 -3.94 2.31 4.05
CA ALA A 70 -4.89 2.42 5.15
C ALA A 70 -4.15 2.61 6.47
N VAL A 71 -4.46 3.71 7.15
CA VAL A 71 -3.96 4.04 8.49
C VAL A 71 -5.12 3.93 9.47
N GLN A 72 -5.01 3.00 10.41
CA GLN A 72 -6.10 2.67 11.33
C GLN A 72 -5.60 2.74 12.78
N LYS A 73 -6.28 3.58 13.57
CA LYS A 73 -6.10 3.68 15.01
C LYS A 73 -7.42 4.14 15.63
N LYS A 74 -7.86 3.45 16.67
CA LYS A 74 -9.03 3.86 17.45
C LYS A 74 -8.59 4.94 18.44
N LEU A 75 -9.30 6.07 18.46
CA LEU A 75 -9.16 7.14 19.44
C LEU A 75 -10.03 6.84 20.67
#